data_AF-A0A6C0E3M1-F1
#
_entry.id   AF-A0A6C0E3M1-F1
#
_cell.length_a   1.000
_cell.length_b   1.000
_cell.length_c   1.000
_cell.angle_alpha   90.00
_cell.angle_beta   90.00
_cell.angle_gamma   90.00
#
_symmetry.space_group_name_H-M   'P 1'
#
loop_
_entity.id
_entity.type
_entity.pdbx_description
1 polymer ?
#
loop_
_entity_poly.entity_id
_entity_poly.type
_entity_poly.pdbx_seq_one_letter_code
_entity_poly.pdbx_strand_id
1 'polypeptide(L)'
;MWRNIPSFKTTNLEKMCKYFEYVYPNLNTIFKIHLYKNFRGLSFRSYCRGKATMHKLCKAIVENKKTLVGFGDFSQQHGLVKKHPTEPIQKFKHELRRYCDVIDIDEWGTSKTCNLSMKPIELYKNKVIRKKRDGTYTKARIFQINSVIRCKLNECKLCCMDRDINASKNILYLLQLQQAGKKRPECFSPKNMNDYDTPLWEDKYVVA
;
A
#
# COMPACT_ATOMS: atom_id res chain seq x y z
N MET A 1 29.67 -12.21 -5.70
CA MET A 1 29.16 -13.16 -4.69
C MET A 1 27.63 -13.08 -4.50
N TRP A 2 27.05 -11.91 -4.18
CA TRP A 2 25.65 -11.79 -3.75
C TRP A 2 24.53 -11.91 -4.80
N ARG A 3 24.83 -11.78 -6.10
CA ARG A 3 23.80 -11.76 -7.16
C ARG A 3 23.17 -13.13 -7.43
N ASN A 4 23.79 -14.21 -6.96
CA ASN A 4 23.39 -15.59 -7.27
C ASN A 4 22.88 -16.37 -6.06
N ILE A 5 22.64 -15.70 -4.92
CA ILE A 5 22.06 -16.37 -3.74
C ILE A 5 20.62 -16.75 -4.09
N PRO A 6 20.25 -18.05 -4.03
CA PRO A 6 18.87 -18.46 -4.24
C PRO A 6 17.94 -17.80 -3.21
N SER A 7 16.67 -17.56 -3.55
CA SER A 7 15.72 -17.02 -2.57
C SER A 7 15.27 -18.11 -1.61
N PHE A 8 15.48 -17.91 -0.30
CA PHE A 8 14.89 -18.76 0.75
C PHE A 8 13.36 -18.61 0.82
N LYS A 9 12.82 -17.46 0.42
CA LYS A 9 11.37 -17.19 0.44
C LYS A 9 10.70 -17.85 -0.76
N THR A 10 10.47 -19.16 -0.67
CA THR A 10 9.84 -19.97 -1.70
C THR A 10 9.07 -21.12 -1.09
N THR A 11 7.96 -21.52 -1.72
CA THR A 11 7.19 -22.72 -1.38
C THR A 11 7.72 -23.98 -2.06
N ASN A 12 8.71 -23.85 -2.95
CA ASN A 12 9.29 -24.96 -3.70
C ASN A 12 10.49 -25.53 -2.93
N LEU A 13 10.38 -26.81 -2.53
CA LEU A 13 11.40 -27.50 -1.73
C LEU A 13 12.76 -27.58 -2.43
N GLU A 14 12.80 -27.81 -3.74
CA GLU A 14 14.06 -27.91 -4.50
C GLU A 14 14.83 -26.57 -4.50
N LYS A 15 14.11 -25.44 -4.63
CA LYS A 15 14.71 -24.10 -4.53
C LYS A 15 15.22 -23.81 -3.11
N MET A 16 14.53 -24.34 -2.10
CA MET A 16 14.95 -24.24 -0.71
C MET A 16 16.21 -25.08 -0.45
N CYS A 17 16.30 -26.31 -0.99
CA CYS A 17 17.53 -27.11 -0.94
C CYS A 17 18.70 -26.39 -1.59
N LYS A 18 18.52 -25.84 -2.80
CA LYS A 18 19.55 -25.04 -3.49
C LYS A 18 20.04 -23.84 -2.68
N TYR A 19 19.15 -23.21 -1.90
CA TYR A 19 19.54 -22.14 -0.98
C TYR A 19 20.49 -22.65 0.11
N PHE A 20 20.15 -23.77 0.76
CA PHE A 20 20.99 -24.34 1.82
C PHE A 20 22.31 -24.87 1.28
N GLU A 21 22.32 -25.53 0.11
CA GLU A 21 23.53 -25.97 -0.59
C GLU A 21 24.48 -24.80 -0.87
N TYR A 22 23.94 -23.62 -1.19
CA TYR A 22 24.75 -22.42 -1.39
C TYR A 22 25.22 -21.80 -0.06
N VAL A 23 24.31 -21.64 0.91
CA VAL A 23 24.60 -20.90 2.13
C VAL A 23 25.49 -21.67 3.08
N TYR A 24 25.24 -22.98 3.26
CA TYR A 24 25.92 -23.79 4.26
C TYR A 24 27.46 -23.78 4.11
N PRO A 25 28.04 -24.02 2.92
CA PRO A 25 29.49 -23.92 2.73
C PRO A 25 30.03 -22.49 2.91
N ASN A 26 29.20 -21.48 2.69
CA ASN A 26 29.57 -20.07 2.73
C ASN A 26 29.26 -19.38 4.07
N LEU A 27 28.72 -20.09 5.07
CA LEU A 27 28.25 -19.53 6.35
C LEU A 27 29.32 -18.68 7.03
N ASN A 28 30.54 -19.20 7.17
CA ASN A 28 31.64 -18.48 7.81
C ASN A 28 31.97 -17.16 7.11
N THR A 29 31.96 -17.15 5.78
CA THR A 29 32.19 -15.93 4.97
C THR A 29 31.04 -14.95 5.15
N ILE A 30 29.79 -15.43 5.13
CA ILE A 30 28.60 -14.60 5.36
C ILE A 30 28.66 -13.97 6.77
N PHE A 31 28.97 -14.76 7.80
CA PHE A 31 29.13 -14.27 9.18
C PHE A 31 30.24 -13.22 9.31
N LYS A 32 31.43 -13.46 8.74
CA LYS A 32 32.53 -12.50 8.74
C LYS A 32 32.10 -11.15 8.14
N ILE A 33 31.30 -11.16 7.09
CA ILE A 33 30.78 -9.93 6.47
C ILE A 33 29.79 -9.22 7.40
N HIS A 34 28.91 -9.94 8.09
CA HIS A 34 28.01 -9.35 9.08
C HIS A 34 28.76 -8.73 10.28
N LEU A 35 29.93 -9.26 10.63
CA LEU A 35 30.80 -8.72 11.67
C LEU A 35 31.67 -7.54 11.18
N TYR A 36 31.82 -7.38 9.87
CA TYR A 36 32.65 -6.33 9.29
C TYR A 36 32.13 -4.93 9.66
N LYS A 37 33.01 -4.07 10.16
CA LYS A 37 32.66 -2.74 10.70
C LYS A 37 31.88 -1.89 9.69
N ASN A 38 32.28 -1.92 8.42
CA ASN A 38 31.60 -1.12 7.39
C ASN A 38 30.20 -1.64 7.10
N PHE A 39 29.99 -2.96 7.11
CA PHE A 39 28.66 -3.54 6.93
C PHE A 39 27.73 -3.18 8.10
N ARG A 40 28.22 -3.33 9.35
CA ARG A 40 27.48 -2.88 10.54
C ARG A 40 27.17 -1.38 10.51
N GLY A 41 28.15 -0.56 10.13
CA GLY A 41 27.97 0.88 9.98
C GLY A 41 26.97 1.26 8.88
N LEU A 42 26.92 0.53 7.76
CA LEU A 42 25.90 0.71 6.73
C LEU A 42 24.51 0.31 7.23
N SER A 43 24.40 -0.83 7.93
CA SER A 43 23.14 -1.29 8.53
C SER A 43 22.59 -0.26 9.52
N PHE A 44 23.44 0.22 10.43
CA PHE A 44 23.07 1.25 11.40
C PHE A 44 22.67 2.57 10.73
N ARG A 45 23.43 3.02 9.72
CA ARG A 45 23.05 4.22 8.94
C ARG A 45 21.72 4.06 8.22
N SER A 46 21.46 2.91 7.63
CA SER A 46 20.18 2.60 6.99
C SER A 46 19.03 2.66 8.00
N TYR A 47 19.23 2.06 9.18
CA TYR A 47 18.28 2.12 10.29
C TYR A 47 18.00 3.57 10.74
N CYS A 48 19.03 4.37 10.99
CA CYS A 48 18.89 5.77 11.40
C CYS A 48 18.17 6.60 10.32
N ARG A 49 18.50 6.40 9.05
CA ARG A 49 17.81 7.04 7.92
C ARG A 49 16.34 6.64 7.87
N GLY A 50 16.04 5.35 8.02
CA GLY A 50 14.66 4.85 8.08
C GLY A 50 13.86 5.52 9.18
N LYS A 51 14.40 5.59 10.41
CA LYS A 51 13.77 6.31 11.53
C LYS A 51 13.56 7.81 11.23
N ALA A 52 14.57 8.49 10.71
CA ALA A 52 14.46 9.90 10.36
C ALA A 52 13.39 10.16 9.28
N THR A 53 13.30 9.29 8.28
CA THR A 53 12.26 9.36 7.24
C THR A 53 10.87 9.12 7.82
N MET A 54 10.68 8.10 8.67
CA MET A 54 9.38 7.86 9.34
C MET A 54 8.96 9.07 10.18
N HIS A 55 9.89 9.65 10.94
CA HIS A 55 9.64 10.86 11.73
C HIS A 55 9.18 12.04 10.86
N LYS A 56 9.87 12.28 9.73
CA LYS A 56 9.50 13.33 8.78
C LYS A 56 8.11 13.11 8.18
N LEU A 57 7.77 11.87 7.81
CA LEU A 57 6.46 11.54 7.26
C LEU A 57 5.35 11.74 8.30
N CYS A 58 5.55 11.27 9.54
CA CYS A 58 4.55 11.46 10.61
C CYS A 58 4.31 12.95 10.88
N LYS A 59 5.37 13.76 10.94
CA LYS A 59 5.26 15.22 11.09
C LYS A 59 4.58 15.92 9.91
N ALA A 60 4.70 15.38 8.70
CA ALA A 60 4.06 15.95 7.52
C ALA A 60 2.55 15.68 7.50
N ILE A 61 2.09 14.61 8.16
CA ILE A 61 0.68 14.22 8.24
C ILE A 61 -0.01 14.85 9.46
N VAL A 62 0.72 14.94 10.58
CA VAL A 62 0.16 15.38 11.86
C VAL A 62 0.40 16.87 12.05
N GLU A 63 -0.66 17.67 12.01
CA GLU A 63 -0.60 19.10 12.33
C GLU A 63 -0.45 19.32 13.84
N ASN A 64 -1.21 18.57 14.66
CA ASN A 64 -1.15 18.64 16.12
C ASN A 64 -1.48 17.29 16.77
N LYS A 65 -1.26 17.14 18.09
CA LYS A 65 -1.54 15.88 18.80
C LYS A 65 -3.02 15.47 18.82
N LYS A 66 -3.94 16.38 18.51
CA LYS A 66 -5.39 16.12 18.43
C LYS A 66 -5.83 15.71 17.02
N THR A 67 -4.90 15.63 16.05
CA THR A 67 -5.20 15.13 14.72
C THR A 67 -5.71 13.68 14.83
N LEU A 68 -6.83 13.39 14.18
CA LEU A 68 -7.35 12.03 14.05
C LEU A 68 -7.08 11.54 12.62
N VAL A 69 -6.43 10.38 12.49
CA VAL A 69 -6.10 9.81 11.19
C VAL A 69 -6.89 8.52 10.96
N GLY A 70 -7.66 8.50 9.87
CA GLY A 70 -8.22 7.26 9.32
C GLY A 70 -7.15 6.56 8.50
N PHE A 71 -6.74 5.37 8.94
CA PHE A 71 -5.75 4.55 8.28
C PHE A 71 -6.45 3.36 7.65
N GLY A 72 -6.25 3.17 6.35
CA GLY A 72 -6.87 2.06 5.67
C GLY A 72 -6.26 0.72 6.07
N ASP A 73 -7.10 -0.29 6.30
CA ASP A 73 -6.71 -1.58 6.88
C ASP A 73 -6.18 -2.60 5.85
N PHE A 74 -5.65 -2.15 4.71
CA PHE A 74 -5.22 -3.05 3.66
C PHE A 74 -4.05 -3.96 4.06
N SER A 75 -4.32 -5.26 4.18
CA SER A 75 -3.30 -6.29 4.29
C SER A 75 -2.79 -6.69 2.91
N GLN A 76 -1.64 -6.15 2.49
CA GLN A 76 -1.01 -6.58 1.23
C GLN A 76 -0.44 -7.99 1.36
N GLN A 77 -0.89 -8.93 0.53
CA GLN A 77 -0.17 -10.19 0.34
C GLN A 77 1.18 -9.91 -0.34
N HIS A 78 2.27 -10.50 0.17
CA HIS A 78 3.60 -10.34 -0.42
C HIS A 78 3.59 -10.71 -1.91
N GLY A 79 4.14 -9.83 -2.76
CA GLY A 79 4.30 -10.08 -4.20
C GLY A 79 3.19 -9.55 -5.10
N LEU A 80 2.15 -8.88 -4.57
CA LEU A 80 1.08 -8.26 -5.37
C LEU A 80 1.62 -7.16 -6.31
N VAL A 81 2.54 -6.31 -5.83
CA VAL A 81 3.26 -5.34 -6.68
C VAL A 81 4.59 -5.94 -7.08
N LYS A 82 4.66 -6.45 -8.32
CA LYS A 82 5.90 -6.99 -8.88
C LYS A 82 6.99 -5.90 -8.88
N LYS A 83 8.21 -6.27 -8.45
CA LYS A 83 9.45 -5.45 -8.51
C LYS A 83 9.58 -4.28 -7.54
N HIS A 84 8.60 -4.02 -6.68
CA HIS A 84 8.73 -3.01 -5.61
C HIS A 84 8.82 -3.70 -4.25
N PRO A 85 9.69 -3.22 -3.34
CA PRO A 85 9.70 -3.72 -1.97
C PRO A 85 8.33 -3.44 -1.34
N THR A 86 7.83 -4.39 -0.54
CA THR A 86 6.62 -4.18 0.26
C THR A 86 6.84 -2.97 1.18
N GLU A 87 5.91 -2.03 1.13
CA GLU A 87 5.97 -0.86 1.98
C GLU A 87 5.83 -1.28 3.46
N PRO A 88 6.53 -0.60 4.38
CA PRO A 88 6.52 -0.96 5.79
C PRO A 88 5.23 -0.48 6.50
N ILE A 89 4.05 -0.76 5.92
CA ILE A 89 2.73 -0.22 6.32
C ILE A 89 2.50 -0.37 7.83
N GLN A 90 2.71 -1.57 8.38
CA GLN A 90 2.50 -1.84 9.81
C GLN A 90 3.48 -1.07 10.71
N LYS A 91 4.76 -0.94 10.28
CA LYS A 91 5.74 -0.16 11.04
C LYS A 91 5.40 1.33 11.00
N PHE A 92 4.98 1.82 9.83
CA PHE A 92 4.58 3.20 9.65
C PHE A 92 3.37 3.55 10.51
N LYS A 93 2.33 2.71 10.49
CA LYS A 93 1.14 2.83 11.33
C LYS A 93 1.48 2.82 12.83
N HIS A 94 2.36 1.92 13.28
CA HIS A 94 2.82 1.89 14.68
C HIS A 94 3.57 3.16 15.08
N GLU A 95 4.45 3.68 14.22
CA GLU A 95 5.15 4.93 14.49
C GLU A 95 4.18 6.13 14.48
N LEU A 96 3.22 6.18 13.57
CA LEU A 96 2.22 7.25 13.46
C LEU A 96 1.36 7.37 14.74
N ARG A 97 0.98 6.25 15.36
CA ARG A 97 0.27 6.20 16.65
C ARG A 97 0.99 6.89 17.81
N ARG A 98 2.29 7.16 17.68
CA ARG A 98 3.04 7.93 18.70
C ARG A 98 2.81 9.44 18.57
N TYR A 99 2.27 9.90 17.44
CA TYR A 99 2.07 11.33 17.14
C TYR A 99 0.60 11.73 17.22
N CYS A 100 -0.32 10.82 16.92
CA CYS A 100 -1.75 11.09 16.82
C CYS A 100 -2.60 9.84 17.03
N ASP A 101 -3.91 10.04 17.16
CA ASP A 101 -4.88 8.94 17.18
C ASP A 101 -5.08 8.38 15.77
N VAL A 102 -5.02 7.05 15.65
CA VAL A 102 -5.10 6.34 14.37
C VAL A 102 -6.19 5.28 14.45
N ILE A 103 -7.25 5.46 13.65
CA ILE A 103 -8.38 4.54 13.54
C ILE A 103 -8.25 3.73 12.26
N ASP A 104 -8.48 2.42 12.36
CA ASP A 104 -8.52 1.55 11.20
C ASP A 104 -9.86 1.65 10.46
N ILE A 105 -9.79 1.86 9.15
CA ILE A 105 -10.94 1.99 8.25
C ILE A 105 -10.88 0.87 7.21
N ASP A 106 -11.95 0.10 7.10
CA ASP A 106 -12.12 -0.87 6.01
C ASP A 106 -12.03 -0.15 4.65
N GLU A 107 -11.01 -0.50 3.86
CA GLU A 107 -10.74 0.10 2.56
C GLU A 107 -11.59 -0.45 1.40
N TRP A 108 -12.53 -1.37 1.66
CA TRP A 108 -13.29 -2.00 0.58
C TRP A 108 -13.96 -0.98 -0.35
N GLY A 109 -13.69 -1.10 -1.65
CA GLY A 109 -14.27 -0.23 -2.69
C GLY A 109 -13.71 1.20 -2.75
N THR A 110 -12.90 1.65 -1.78
CA THR A 110 -12.41 3.05 -1.71
C THR A 110 -11.65 3.49 -2.95
N SER A 111 -10.83 2.62 -3.54
CA SER A 111 -10.08 2.89 -4.77
C SER A 111 -10.84 2.60 -6.08
N LYS A 112 -12.10 2.16 -5.99
CA LYS A 112 -12.98 1.75 -7.11
C LYS A 112 -14.27 2.56 -7.19
N THR A 113 -14.52 3.44 -6.24
CA THR A 113 -15.71 4.30 -6.17
C THR A 113 -15.28 5.76 -6.20
N CYS A 114 -15.98 6.59 -6.97
CA CYS A 114 -15.71 8.02 -7.08
C CYS A 114 -16.11 8.73 -5.79
N ASN A 115 -15.20 9.54 -5.25
CA ASN A 115 -15.44 10.27 -4.00
C ASN A 115 -16.52 11.36 -4.08
N LEU A 116 -16.86 11.84 -5.28
CA LEU A 116 -17.89 12.87 -5.47
C LEU A 116 -19.25 12.25 -5.78
N SER A 117 -19.32 11.33 -6.74
CA SER A 117 -20.58 10.78 -7.22
C SER A 117 -21.00 9.48 -6.52
N MET A 118 -20.11 8.88 -5.72
CA MET A 118 -20.30 7.57 -5.06
C MET A 118 -20.65 6.44 -6.04
N LYS A 119 -20.30 6.59 -7.32
CA LYS A 119 -20.48 5.59 -8.37
C LYS A 119 -19.16 4.88 -8.70
N PRO A 120 -19.21 3.69 -9.33
CA PRO A 120 -18.01 3.00 -9.79
C PRO A 120 -17.21 3.83 -10.80
N ILE A 121 -15.89 3.78 -10.68
CA ILE A 121 -14.94 4.43 -11.59
C ILE A 121 -14.38 3.44 -12.62
N GLU A 122 -13.71 3.97 -13.64
CA GLU A 122 -12.89 3.20 -14.56
C GLU A 122 -11.44 3.69 -14.52
N LEU A 123 -10.50 2.81 -14.87
CA LEU A 123 -9.12 3.20 -15.04
C LEU A 123 -8.95 3.96 -16.36
N TYR A 124 -8.14 5.01 -16.31
CA TYR A 124 -7.86 5.81 -17.49
C TYR A 124 -7.11 4.99 -18.54
N LYS A 125 -7.55 5.11 -19.79
CA LYS A 125 -7.00 4.41 -20.95
C LYS A 125 -6.50 5.44 -21.94
N ASN A 126 -5.23 5.35 -22.31
CA ASN A 126 -4.62 6.22 -23.31
C ASN A 126 -4.17 5.42 -24.53
N LYS A 127 -4.27 6.01 -25.71
CA LYS A 127 -3.74 5.45 -26.95
C LYS A 127 -2.27 5.83 -27.07
N VAL A 128 -1.38 4.84 -26.93
CA VAL A 128 0.07 5.05 -26.95
C VAL A 128 0.63 4.64 -28.30
N ILE A 129 1.42 5.55 -28.89
CA ILE A 129 2.24 5.33 -30.08
C ILE A 129 3.68 5.64 -29.69
N ARG A 130 4.60 4.71 -29.95
CA ARG A 130 6.02 4.89 -29.65
C ARG A 130 6.82 4.97 -30.94
N LYS A 131 7.73 5.93 -31.01
CA LYS A 131 8.73 6.00 -32.07
C LYS A 131 9.80 4.93 -31.79
N LYS A 132 10.14 4.15 -32.80
CA LYS A 132 11.21 3.16 -32.76
C LYS A 132 12.55 3.79 -33.18
N ARG A 133 13.65 3.06 -32.97
CA ARG A 133 15.01 3.53 -33.28
C ARG A 133 15.23 3.77 -34.77
N ASP A 134 14.56 3.01 -35.64
CA ASP A 134 14.54 3.13 -37.10
C ASP A 134 13.65 4.29 -37.60
N GLY A 135 13.11 5.13 -36.70
CA GLY A 135 12.27 6.27 -37.07
C GLY A 135 10.80 5.93 -37.34
N THR A 136 10.45 4.65 -37.50
CA THR A 136 9.06 4.19 -37.68
C THR A 136 8.27 4.21 -36.36
N TYR A 137 6.94 4.23 -36.44
CA TYR A 137 6.06 4.21 -35.26
C TYR A 137 5.47 2.82 -35.00
N THR A 138 5.23 2.48 -33.74
CA THR A 138 4.47 1.28 -33.37
C THR A 138 2.99 1.43 -33.75
N LYS A 139 2.31 0.33 -34.10
CA LYS A 139 0.85 0.32 -34.16
C LYS A 139 0.27 0.84 -32.85
N ALA A 140 -0.73 1.70 -32.93
CA ALA A 140 -1.35 2.30 -31.76
C ALA A 140 -1.96 1.22 -30.86
N ARG A 141 -1.69 1.29 -29.56
CA ARG A 141 -2.23 0.36 -28.56
C ARG A 141 -2.88 1.13 -27.43
N ILE A 142 -3.98 0.59 -26.92
CA ILE A 142 -4.62 1.11 -25.71
C ILE A 142 -3.78 0.66 -24.51
N PHE A 143 -3.36 1.61 -23.69
CA PHE A 143 -2.61 1.38 -22.46
C PHE A 143 -3.42 1.90 -21.28
N GLN A 144 -3.58 1.05 -20.26
CA GLN A 144 -4.30 1.40 -19.04
C GLN A 144 -3.32 1.96 -18.00
N ILE A 145 -3.65 3.12 -17.43
CA ILE A 145 -2.88 3.77 -16.37
C ILE A 145 -3.54 3.46 -15.04
N ASN A 146 -2.91 2.61 -14.22
CA ASN A 146 -3.51 2.11 -12.97
C ASN A 146 -3.63 3.15 -11.86
N SER A 147 -2.85 4.23 -11.93
CA SER A 147 -2.84 5.34 -10.96
C SER A 147 -3.86 6.43 -11.28
N VAL A 148 -4.46 6.42 -12.47
CA VAL A 148 -5.39 7.47 -12.90
C VAL A 148 -6.76 6.87 -13.17
N ILE A 149 -7.78 7.50 -12.61
CA ILE A 149 -9.17 7.06 -12.66
C ILE A 149 -10.02 8.08 -13.41
N ARG A 150 -11.13 7.61 -13.97
CA ARG A 150 -12.17 8.41 -14.61
C ARG A 150 -13.53 8.02 -14.05
N CYS A 151 -14.33 9.02 -13.70
CA CYS A 151 -15.73 8.80 -13.35
C CYS A 151 -16.56 8.54 -14.63
N LYS A 152 -17.50 7.60 -14.57
CA LYS A 152 -18.40 7.30 -15.70
C LYS A 152 -19.43 8.39 -15.96
N LEU A 153 -19.80 9.14 -14.91
CA LEU A 153 -20.78 10.22 -15.00
C LEU A 153 -20.11 11.48 -15.53
N ASN A 154 -20.58 11.97 -16.68
CA ASN A 154 -20.10 13.19 -17.33
C ASN A 154 -20.28 14.45 -16.45
N GLU A 155 -21.24 14.43 -15.52
CA GLU A 155 -21.48 15.51 -14.56
C GLU A 155 -20.37 15.67 -13.53
N CYS A 156 -19.61 14.59 -13.28
CA CYS A 156 -18.40 14.68 -12.48
C CYS A 156 -17.32 15.34 -13.35
N LYS A 157 -17.17 16.67 -13.20
CA LYS A 157 -16.21 17.51 -13.94
C LYS A 157 -14.74 17.02 -13.83
N LEU A 158 -14.46 16.08 -12.93
CA LEU A 158 -13.19 15.36 -12.83
C LEU A 158 -13.10 14.27 -13.92
N CYS A 159 -12.70 14.68 -15.12
CA CYS A 159 -12.43 13.77 -16.24
C CYS A 159 -11.36 12.73 -15.90
N CYS A 160 -10.35 13.09 -15.09
CA CYS A 160 -9.27 12.23 -14.63
C CYS A 160 -8.81 12.65 -13.22
N MET A 161 -8.60 11.70 -12.31
CA MET A 161 -8.07 11.95 -10.96
C MET A 161 -7.04 10.89 -10.58
N ASP A 162 -6.11 11.23 -9.69
CA ASP A 162 -5.23 10.25 -9.06
C ASP A 162 -6.03 9.29 -8.16
N ARG A 163 -5.77 7.99 -8.32
CA ARG A 163 -6.50 6.93 -7.65
C ARG A 163 -6.31 6.94 -6.14
N ASP A 164 -5.12 7.28 -5.66
CA ASP A 164 -4.76 7.26 -4.25
C ASP A 164 -5.34 8.50 -3.55
N ILE A 165 -5.38 9.65 -4.26
CA ILE A 165 -6.13 10.83 -3.79
C ILE A 165 -7.63 10.54 -3.68
N ASN A 166 -8.22 9.83 -4.64
CA ASN A 166 -9.63 9.43 -4.55
C ASN A 166 -9.88 8.48 -3.37
N ALA A 167 -9.03 7.46 -3.21
CA ALA A 167 -9.16 6.49 -2.12
C ALA A 167 -9.02 7.15 -0.74
N SER A 168 -8.02 8.03 -0.55
CA SER A 168 -7.83 8.76 0.71
C SER A 168 -9.02 9.67 1.07
N LYS A 169 -9.64 10.34 0.09
CA LYS A 169 -10.87 11.10 0.32
C LYS A 169 -12.05 10.22 0.74
N ASN A 170 -12.16 9.02 0.17
CA ASN A 170 -13.19 8.06 0.58
C ASN A 170 -12.94 7.52 2.00
N ILE A 171 -11.68 7.24 2.36
CA ILE A 171 -11.31 6.84 3.73
C ILE A 171 -11.68 7.94 4.73
N LEU A 172 -11.38 9.22 4.41
CA LEU A 172 -11.77 10.34 5.26
C LEU A 172 -13.30 10.44 5.44
N TYR A 173 -14.05 10.27 4.35
CA TYR A 173 -15.51 10.26 4.41
C TYR A 173 -16.05 9.14 5.32
N LEU A 174 -15.50 7.93 5.19
CA LEU A 174 -15.87 6.79 6.02
C LEU A 174 -15.55 7.02 7.50
N LEU A 175 -14.38 7.60 7.81
CA LEU A 175 -14.00 8.00 9.17
C LEU A 175 -15.01 8.99 9.76
N GLN A 176 -15.42 10.00 8.99
CA GLN A 176 -16.40 11.00 9.43
C GLN A 176 -17.77 10.37 9.71
N LEU A 177 -18.21 9.43 8.89
CA LEU A 177 -19.45 8.69 9.13
C LEU A 177 -19.37 7.85 10.41
N GLN A 178 -18.25 7.15 10.62
CA GLN A 178 -18.04 6.35 11.82
C GLN A 178 -18.06 7.21 13.09
N GLN A 179 -17.39 8.36 13.07
CA GLN A 179 -17.42 9.33 14.18
C GLN A 179 -18.82 9.89 14.44
N ALA A 180 -19.64 10.04 13.40
CA ALA A 180 -21.03 10.48 13.51
C ALA A 180 -22.02 9.35 13.84
N GLY A 181 -21.57 8.10 14.05
CA GLY A 181 -22.44 6.94 14.26
C GLY A 181 -23.35 6.62 13.06
N LYS A 182 -22.97 7.05 11.85
CA LYS A 182 -23.76 6.87 10.63
C LYS A 182 -23.44 5.55 9.95
N LYS A 183 -24.44 4.99 9.28
CA LYS A 183 -24.30 3.74 8.52
C LYS A 183 -23.30 3.92 7.36
N ARG A 184 -22.46 2.90 7.16
CA ARG A 184 -21.55 2.80 6.02
C ARG A 184 -22.35 2.70 4.70
N PRO A 185 -22.00 3.47 3.66
CA PRO A 185 -22.66 3.40 2.36
C PRO A 185 -22.43 2.06 1.67
N GLU A 186 -23.45 1.57 0.96
CA GLU A 186 -23.43 0.26 0.28
C GLU A 186 -22.30 0.13 -0.76
N CYS A 187 -21.93 1.23 -1.43
CA CYS A 187 -20.84 1.23 -2.42
C CYS A 187 -19.45 0.98 -1.81
N PHE A 188 -19.32 1.05 -0.49
CA PHE A 188 -18.12 0.72 0.26
C PHE A 188 -18.28 -0.57 1.08
N SER A 189 -19.39 -1.28 0.93
CA SER A 189 -19.63 -2.57 1.57
C SER A 189 -19.40 -3.72 0.58
N PRO A 190 -18.83 -4.85 1.02
CA PRO A 190 -18.77 -6.06 0.20
C PRO A 190 -20.20 -6.57 -0.09
N LYS A 191 -20.52 -6.83 -1.36
CA LYS A 191 -21.86 -7.32 -1.77
C LYS A 191 -22.22 -8.72 -1.24
N ASN A 192 -21.25 -9.46 -0.69
CA ASN A 192 -21.39 -10.86 -0.29
C ASN A 192 -21.16 -11.09 1.21
N MET A 193 -21.25 -10.06 2.06
CA MET A 193 -21.45 -10.32 3.49
C MET A 193 -22.94 -10.63 3.66
N ASN A 194 -23.25 -11.88 4.01
CA ASN A 194 -24.58 -12.24 4.50
C ASN A 194 -24.95 -11.28 5.64
N ASP A 195 -26.23 -10.94 5.79
CA ASP A 195 -26.73 -10.03 6.84
C ASP A 195 -26.33 -10.44 8.28
N TYR A 196 -25.83 -11.67 8.47
CA TYR A 196 -25.31 -12.19 9.73
C TYR A 196 -23.83 -11.89 10.03
N ASP A 197 -23.08 -11.33 9.06
CA ASP A 197 -21.67 -10.94 9.21
C ASP A 197 -21.48 -9.42 9.16
N THR A 198 -22.51 -8.63 9.50
CA THR A 198 -22.24 -7.24 9.86
C THR A 198 -21.43 -7.26 11.16
N PRO A 199 -20.19 -6.74 11.20
CA PRO A 199 -19.75 -6.16 12.46
C PRO A 199 -20.68 -4.96 12.63
N LEU A 200 -21.75 -5.14 13.42
CA LEU A 200 -22.19 -4.06 14.28
C LEU A 200 -20.90 -3.49 14.87
N TRP A 201 -20.74 -2.18 14.75
CA TRP A 201 -19.53 -1.46 15.13
C TRP A 201 -19.24 -1.52 16.65
N GLU A 202 -19.78 -2.51 17.37
CA GLU A 202 -19.94 -2.54 18.82
C GLU A 202 -18.91 -3.39 19.56
N ASP A 203 -18.19 -4.36 18.96
CA ASP A 203 -17.41 -5.31 19.79
C ASP A 203 -15.88 -5.22 19.70
N LYS A 204 -15.28 -4.14 19.19
CA LYS A 204 -13.80 -3.99 19.17
C LYS A 204 -13.21 -2.79 19.90
N TYR A 205 -14.05 -1.96 20.52
CA TYR A 205 -13.59 -0.81 21.32
C TYR A 205 -14.35 -0.71 22.63
N VAL A 206 -14.41 -1.80 23.40
CA VAL A 206 -14.67 -1.69 24.84
C VAL A 206 -13.38 -1.22 25.50
N VAL A 207 -13.42 0.02 25.94
CA VAL A 207 -12.41 0.74 26.71
C VAL A 207 -12.09 -0.04 27.99
N ALA A 208 -10.81 -0.27 28.24
CA ALA A 208 -10.22 -0.41 29.56
C ALA A 208 -8.89 0.38 29.57
#